data_AF-A0A937XFF7-F1
#
_entry.id   AF-A0A937XFF7-F1
#
_cell.length_a   1.000
_cell.length_b   1.000
_cell.length_c   1.000
_cell.angle_alpha   90.00
_cell.angle_beta   90.00
_cell.angle_gamma   90.00
#
_symmetry.space_group_name_H-M   'P 1'
#
loop_
_entity.id
_entity.type
_entity.pdbx_description
1 polymer ?
#
loop_
_entity_poly.entity_id
_entity_poly.type
_entity_poly.pdbx_seq_one_letter_code
_entity_poly.pdbx_strand_id
1 'polypeptide(L)'
;MRHCALFLAFLLLGGCHRSLRCGVVGASQSVTRFTVADGPPVDSGRYPGSLQMLRSDHPLAVKANSLRADAESHEQVLRRLVRDRISVKSPLEFQFMYAGHDSTNHRLILRYFSRAAVQDEIAGWQVQLVYSLPSLHPEHAYVQAVPLE
;
A
#
# COMPACT_ATOMS: atom_id res chain seq x y z
N MET A 1 61.30 -8.64 -47.16
CA MET A 1 61.00 -9.90 -46.43
C MET A 1 60.66 -9.47 -45.00
N ARG A 2 59.39 -9.43 -44.56
CA ARG A 2 58.66 -10.50 -43.82
C ARG A 2 59.60 -11.18 -42.83
N HIS A 3 59.38 -11.10 -41.50
CA HIS A 3 58.77 -12.07 -40.57
C HIS A 3 58.54 -11.26 -39.26
N CYS A 4 57.41 -11.21 -38.52
CA CYS A 4 56.41 -12.18 -38.05
C CYS A 4 56.99 -13.37 -37.25
N ALA A 5 57.04 -13.24 -35.92
CA ALA A 5 56.71 -14.23 -34.85
C ALA A 5 57.42 -13.79 -33.54
N LEU A 6 56.75 -13.44 -32.43
CA LEU A 6 55.86 -14.20 -31.54
C LEU A 6 56.62 -15.25 -30.71
N PHE A 7 56.91 -14.99 -29.43
CA PHE A 7 57.06 -15.98 -28.32
C PHE A 7 56.95 -15.19 -26.99
N LEU A 8 55.82 -15.28 -26.28
CA LEU A 8 55.57 -16.10 -25.07
C LEU A 8 56.34 -15.62 -23.82
N ALA A 9 55.85 -15.66 -22.58
CA ALA A 9 54.55 -15.76 -21.94
C ALA A 9 54.83 -15.84 -20.42
N PHE A 10 53.78 -15.73 -19.59
CA PHE A 10 53.69 -16.07 -18.16
C PHE A 10 54.23 -15.10 -17.11
N LEU A 11 53.29 -14.42 -16.45
CA LEU A 11 53.09 -14.61 -15.01
C LEU A 11 51.57 -14.65 -14.75
N LEU A 12 51.08 -15.85 -14.45
CA LEU A 12 49.74 -16.15 -13.97
C LEU A 12 49.64 -15.89 -12.46
N LEU A 13 48.50 -15.39 -11.98
CA LEU A 13 47.56 -16.14 -11.11
C LEU A 13 46.60 -15.19 -10.36
N GLY A 14 45.31 -15.56 -10.43
CA GLY A 14 44.21 -15.02 -9.62
C GLY A 14 43.33 -14.07 -10.43
N GLY A 15 42.15 -14.43 -10.94
CA GLY A 15 41.23 -15.51 -10.60
C GLY A 15 39.81 -14.93 -10.71
N CYS A 16 38.93 -15.64 -11.40
CA CYS A 16 37.47 -15.46 -11.41
C CYS A 16 36.92 -14.19 -12.10
N HIS A 17 36.41 -14.32 -13.33
CA HIS A 17 35.01 -14.65 -13.68
C HIS A 17 34.02 -13.49 -13.49
N ARG A 18 33.35 -13.14 -14.60
CA ARG A 18 31.89 -12.89 -14.74
C ARG A 18 31.27 -11.95 -13.69
N SER A 19 30.53 -10.90 -14.01
CA SER A 19 29.48 -10.85 -15.02
C SER A 19 28.74 -9.52 -14.81
N LEU A 20 28.20 -9.00 -15.91
CA LEU A 20 26.86 -8.41 -16.01
C LEU A 20 26.45 -7.34 -14.98
N ARG A 21 26.27 -6.12 -15.52
CA ARG A 21 25.06 -5.30 -15.37
C ARG A 21 24.30 -5.48 -14.04
N CYS A 22 24.43 -4.51 -13.16
CA CYS A 22 23.33 -4.14 -12.27
C CYS A 22 23.35 -2.63 -12.05
N GLY A 23 22.93 -1.90 -13.09
CA GLY A 23 22.28 -0.62 -12.85
C GLY A 23 20.94 -0.92 -12.22
N VAL A 24 20.92 -1.12 -10.89
CA VAL A 24 19.68 -1.05 -10.12
C VAL A 24 19.35 0.43 -10.05
N VAL A 25 18.70 0.92 -11.12
CA VAL A 25 17.81 2.07 -11.00
C VAL A 25 16.74 1.60 -10.03
N GLY A 26 16.94 1.91 -8.75
CA GLY A 26 15.90 1.79 -7.76
C GLY A 26 14.76 2.67 -8.23
N ALA A 27 13.81 2.08 -8.94
CA ALA A 27 12.55 2.72 -9.23
C ALA A 27 11.96 3.05 -7.86
N SER A 28 12.12 4.31 -7.47
CA SER A 28 11.38 4.88 -6.37
C SER A 28 9.93 4.74 -6.78
N GLN A 29 9.28 3.67 -6.31
CA GLN A 29 7.86 3.45 -6.52
C GLN A 29 7.20 4.61 -5.78
N SER A 30 6.93 5.69 -6.51
CA SER A 30 6.23 6.84 -5.99
C SER A 30 4.86 6.32 -5.59
N VAL A 31 4.66 6.14 -4.28
CA VAL A 31 3.34 5.99 -3.70
C VAL A 31 2.51 7.10 -4.31
N THR A 32 1.48 6.75 -5.08
CA THR A 32 0.56 7.75 -5.62
C THR A 32 -0.08 8.38 -4.40
N ARG A 33 0.33 9.63 -4.10
CA ARG A 33 -0.10 10.34 -2.91
C ARG A 33 -1.61 10.37 -2.88
N PHE A 34 -2.17 10.08 -1.71
CA PHE A 34 -3.59 10.20 -1.41
C PHE A 34 -3.98 11.69 -1.36
N THR A 35 -3.89 12.36 -2.51
CA THR A 35 -4.15 13.80 -2.64
C THR A 35 -5.63 14.07 -2.86
N VAL A 36 -6.01 15.25 -2.41
CA VAL A 36 -7.41 15.69 -2.24
C VAL A 36 -8.16 15.81 -3.56
N ALA A 37 -7.49 15.93 -4.72
CA ALA A 37 -8.14 16.27 -5.98
C ALA A 37 -9.16 15.20 -6.44
N ASP A 38 -8.81 13.91 -6.36
CA ASP A 38 -9.70 12.80 -6.72
C ASP A 38 -9.38 11.62 -5.81
N GLY A 39 -10.14 11.45 -4.73
CA GLY A 39 -10.02 10.23 -3.91
C GLY A 39 -10.41 9.00 -4.74
N PRO A 40 -10.04 7.78 -4.32
CA PRO A 40 -10.51 6.59 -5.03
C PRO A 40 -12.05 6.56 -5.04
N PRO A 41 -12.67 5.94 -6.07
CA PRO A 41 -14.10 5.68 -6.06
C PRO A 41 -14.51 4.97 -4.76
N VAL A 42 -15.69 5.33 -4.26
CA VAL A 42 -16.17 4.90 -2.94
C VAL A 42 -17.38 3.99 -3.09
N ASP A 43 -17.32 2.82 -2.46
CA ASP A 43 -18.41 1.85 -2.39
C ASP A 43 -18.93 1.71 -0.96
N SER A 44 -20.22 1.41 -0.83
CA SER A 44 -20.83 1.12 0.47
C SER A 44 -20.61 -0.33 0.87
N GLY A 45 -20.21 -0.57 2.12
CA GLY A 45 -20.05 -1.91 2.69
C GLY A 45 -18.60 -2.26 3.02
N ARG A 46 -18.29 -3.56 2.92
CA ARG A 46 -16.96 -4.13 3.17
C ARG A 46 -16.31 -4.52 1.86
N TYR A 47 -14.98 -4.48 1.85
CA TYR A 47 -14.20 -5.12 0.79
C TYR A 47 -14.64 -6.60 0.67
N PRO A 48 -15.07 -7.05 -0.52
CA PRO A 48 -15.71 -8.37 -0.68
C PRO A 48 -14.70 -9.52 -0.76
N GLY A 49 -13.42 -9.23 -0.97
CA GLY A 49 -12.37 -10.23 -1.10
C GLY A 49 -11.91 -10.81 0.24
N SER A 50 -11.26 -11.98 0.17
CA SER A 50 -10.64 -12.61 1.32
C SER A 50 -9.30 -11.94 1.63
N LEU A 51 -9.16 -11.41 2.84
CA LEU A 51 -7.93 -10.75 3.27
C LEU A 51 -7.22 -11.57 4.35
N GLN A 52 -5.89 -11.64 4.25
CA GLN A 52 -5.02 -12.09 5.31
C GLN A 52 -4.40 -10.87 5.99
N MET A 53 -4.56 -10.73 7.30
CA MET A 53 -3.91 -9.65 8.05
C MET A 53 -2.38 -9.74 7.91
N LEU A 54 -1.76 -8.61 7.58
CA LEU A 54 -0.33 -8.52 7.49
C LEU A 54 0.30 -8.57 8.88
N ARG A 55 1.26 -9.48 9.03
CA ARG A 55 2.17 -9.52 10.17
C ARG A 55 3.34 -8.58 9.92
N SER A 56 4.03 -8.19 10.98
CA SER A 56 5.16 -7.25 10.92
C SER A 56 6.35 -7.75 10.09
N ASP A 57 6.50 -9.07 9.95
CA ASP A 57 7.54 -9.74 9.16
C ASP A 57 7.17 -9.94 7.68
N HIS A 58 5.95 -9.58 7.27
CA HIS A 58 5.53 -9.74 5.88
C HIS A 58 6.26 -8.74 4.95
N PRO A 59 6.70 -9.14 3.73
CA PRO A 59 7.42 -8.24 2.82
C PRO A 59 6.67 -6.96 2.44
N LEU A 60 5.33 -6.98 2.51
CA LEU A 60 4.47 -5.81 2.24
C LEU A 60 4.32 -4.87 3.44
N ALA A 61 4.78 -5.23 4.66
CA ALA A 61 4.57 -4.43 5.87
C ALA A 61 5.18 -3.03 5.75
N VAL A 62 6.38 -2.91 5.17
CA VAL A 62 7.04 -1.62 4.94
C VAL A 62 6.18 -0.74 4.02
N LYS A 63 5.69 -1.30 2.92
CA LYS A 63 4.82 -0.60 1.97
C LYS A 63 3.50 -0.16 2.62
N ALA A 64 2.88 -1.04 3.41
CA ALA A 64 1.67 -0.74 4.15
C ALA A 64 1.88 0.40 5.16
N ASN A 65 3.02 0.44 5.85
CA ASN A 65 3.35 1.53 6.77
C ASN A 65 3.54 2.87 6.06
N SER A 66 4.18 2.89 4.88
CA SER A 66 4.29 4.11 4.07
C SER A 66 2.93 4.63 3.62
N LEU A 67 2.05 3.74 3.13
CA LEU A 67 0.69 4.11 2.74
C LEU A 67 -0.15 4.57 3.93
N ARG A 68 0.02 3.93 5.09
CA ARG A 68 -0.62 4.34 6.33
C ARG A 68 -0.23 5.77 6.71
N ALA A 69 1.07 6.06 6.71
CA ALA A 69 1.56 7.40 7.04
C ALA A 69 1.01 8.46 6.07
N ASP A 70 0.94 8.14 4.78
CA ASP A 70 0.34 9.02 3.77
C ASP A 70 -1.16 9.26 4.04
N ALA A 71 -1.94 8.20 4.29
CA ALA A 71 -3.36 8.32 4.61
C ALA A 71 -3.63 9.08 5.93
N GLU A 72 -2.81 8.87 6.96
CA GLU A 72 -2.91 9.59 8.25
C GLU A 72 -2.56 11.07 8.09
N SER A 73 -1.56 11.41 7.27
CA SER A 73 -1.23 12.82 6.96
C SER A 73 -2.31 13.54 6.14
N HIS A 74 -3.22 12.78 5.53
CA HIS A 74 -4.35 13.27 4.75
C HIS A 74 -5.70 12.78 5.29
N GLU A 75 -5.84 12.67 6.61
CA GLU A 75 -7.04 12.13 7.28
C GLU A 75 -8.35 12.82 6.83
N GLN A 76 -8.31 14.09 6.41
CA GLN A 76 -9.45 14.80 5.84
C GLN A 76 -10.09 14.07 4.64
N VAL A 77 -9.30 13.31 3.86
CA VAL A 77 -9.82 12.50 2.76
C VAL A 77 -10.64 11.34 3.33
N LEU A 78 -10.20 10.64 4.37
CA LEU A 78 -11.00 9.60 5.04
C LEU A 78 -12.35 10.13 5.52
N ARG A 79 -12.35 11.34 6.10
CA ARG A 79 -13.59 12.03 6.53
C ARG A 79 -14.52 12.32 5.36
N ARG A 80 -13.97 12.75 4.22
CA ARG A 80 -14.74 12.98 2.99
C ARG A 80 -15.34 11.67 2.47
N LEU A 81 -14.55 10.60 2.34
CA LEU A 81 -15.03 9.31 1.82
C LEU A 81 -16.23 8.77 2.60
N VAL A 82 -16.23 8.89 3.93
CA VAL A 82 -17.40 8.51 4.75
C VAL A 82 -18.58 9.43 4.47
N ARG A 83 -18.38 10.75 4.44
CA ARG A 83 -19.45 11.73 4.23
C ARG A 83 -20.07 11.68 2.84
N ASP A 84 -19.32 11.24 1.83
CA ASP A 84 -19.81 11.05 0.46
C ASP A 84 -20.83 9.91 0.33
N ARG A 85 -20.88 9.00 1.32
CA ARG A 85 -21.79 7.83 1.32
C ARG A 85 -22.73 7.78 2.52
N ILE A 86 -22.34 8.38 3.64
CA ILE A 86 -23.05 8.30 4.92
C ILE A 86 -23.16 9.72 5.48
N SER A 87 -24.38 10.17 5.73
CA SER A 87 -24.64 11.50 6.30
C SER A 87 -24.24 11.55 7.79
N VAL A 88 -22.96 11.80 8.07
CA VAL A 88 -22.40 11.91 9.43
C VAL A 88 -22.20 13.37 9.82
N LYS A 89 -22.88 13.80 10.89
CA LYS A 89 -22.77 15.16 11.45
C LYS A 89 -21.72 15.29 12.56
N SER A 90 -21.36 14.19 13.22
CA SER A 90 -20.35 14.19 14.28
C SER A 90 -18.93 14.36 13.73
N PRO A 91 -17.96 14.74 14.59
CA PRO A 91 -16.55 14.60 14.29
C PRO A 91 -16.20 13.15 13.91
N LEU A 92 -15.25 13.01 13.00
CA LEU A 92 -14.71 11.72 12.56
C LEU A 92 -13.21 11.72 12.87
N GLU A 93 -12.81 10.94 13.87
CA GLU A 93 -11.43 10.69 14.25
C GLU A 93 -11.08 9.25 13.90
N PHE A 94 -10.17 9.05 12.96
CA PHE A 94 -9.84 7.72 12.46
C PHE A 94 -8.63 7.12 13.18
N GLN A 95 -8.79 5.86 13.59
CA GLN A 95 -7.73 5.03 14.12
C GLN A 95 -7.42 3.92 13.13
N PHE A 96 -6.13 3.71 12.87
CA PHE A 96 -5.67 2.59 12.08
C PHE A 96 -5.91 1.28 12.83
N MET A 97 -6.52 0.30 12.16
CA MET A 97 -6.84 -1.00 12.75
C MET A 97 -5.84 -2.06 12.31
N TYR A 98 -5.69 -2.26 11.01
CA TYR A 98 -4.76 -3.23 10.43
C TYR A 98 -4.51 -2.98 8.95
N ALA A 99 -3.46 -3.63 8.43
CA ALA A 99 -3.26 -3.83 7.00
C ALA A 99 -3.55 -5.30 6.64
N GLY A 100 -4.14 -5.53 5.48
CA GLY A 100 -4.46 -6.86 4.97
C GLY A 100 -3.98 -7.02 3.53
N HIS A 101 -3.65 -8.25 3.16
CA HIS A 101 -3.26 -8.61 1.80
C HIS A 101 -4.26 -9.63 1.25
N ASP A 102 -4.80 -9.34 0.09
CA ASP A 102 -5.56 -10.29 -0.72
C ASP A 102 -4.64 -10.75 -1.85
N SER A 103 -4.10 -11.95 -1.69
CA SER A 103 -3.20 -12.55 -2.67
C SER A 103 -3.91 -12.99 -3.95
N THR A 104 -5.22 -13.21 -3.90
CA THR A 104 -6.03 -13.67 -5.04
C THR A 104 -6.27 -12.52 -6.00
N ASN A 105 -6.65 -11.35 -5.47
CA ASN A 105 -6.93 -10.16 -6.25
C ASN A 105 -5.73 -9.21 -6.37
N HIS A 106 -4.57 -9.60 -5.82
CA HIS A 106 -3.36 -8.78 -5.76
C HIS A 106 -3.63 -7.38 -5.18
N ARG A 107 -4.26 -7.34 -4.00
CA ARG A 107 -4.62 -6.08 -3.31
C ARG A 107 -3.97 -5.95 -1.95
N LEU A 108 -3.60 -4.72 -1.62
CA LEU A 108 -3.25 -4.32 -0.26
C LEU A 108 -4.39 -3.45 0.29
N ILE A 109 -4.85 -3.76 1.50
CA ILE A 109 -5.98 -3.10 2.13
C ILE A 109 -5.53 -2.47 3.45
N LEU A 110 -5.84 -1.19 3.66
CA LEU A 110 -5.68 -0.54 4.96
C LEU A 110 -7.05 -0.29 5.57
N ARG A 111 -7.27 -0.74 6.81
CA ARG A 111 -8.53 -0.53 7.51
C ARG A 111 -8.38 0.52 8.62
N TYR A 112 -9.30 1.48 8.60
CA TYR A 112 -9.48 2.51 9.61
C TYR A 112 -10.85 2.41 10.25
N PHE A 113 -10.96 2.89 11.48
CA PHE A 113 -12.23 2.97 12.21
C PHE A 113 -12.34 4.30 12.94
N SER A 114 -13.50 4.92 12.86
CA SER A 114 -13.87 6.08 13.65
C SER A 114 -15.05 5.74 14.52
N ARG A 115 -14.92 5.93 15.83
CA ARG A 115 -15.96 5.60 16.80
C ARG A 115 -17.09 6.63 16.76
N ALA A 116 -18.34 6.17 16.91
CA ALA A 116 -19.47 7.07 17.06
C ALA A 116 -19.40 7.82 18.39
N ALA A 117 -19.70 9.13 18.37
CA ALA A 117 -19.74 9.95 19.58
C ALA A 117 -20.86 9.51 20.54
N VAL A 118 -21.98 9.05 19.97
CA VAL A 118 -23.10 8.43 20.69
C VAL A 118 -23.29 7.03 20.12
N GLN A 119 -23.24 6.02 20.98
CA GLN A 119 -23.25 4.60 20.63
C GLN A 119 -24.59 3.97 21.01
N ASP A 120 -25.65 4.39 20.32
CA ASP A 120 -26.98 3.83 20.56
C ASP A 120 -27.20 2.62 19.63
N GLU A 121 -27.02 2.80 18.32
CA GLU A 121 -27.25 1.74 17.31
C GLU A 121 -25.99 1.38 16.50
N ILE A 122 -25.02 2.29 16.45
CA ILE A 122 -23.78 2.13 15.68
C ILE A 122 -22.56 2.27 16.58
N ALA A 123 -21.58 1.39 16.40
CA ALA A 123 -20.29 1.46 17.06
C ALA A 123 -19.43 2.58 16.44
N GLY A 124 -19.61 2.83 15.14
CA GLY A 124 -18.85 3.82 14.39
C GLY A 124 -18.85 3.59 12.89
N TRP A 125 -17.84 4.12 12.23
CA TRP A 125 -17.67 4.07 10.78
C TRP A 125 -16.31 3.50 10.45
N GLN A 126 -16.28 2.54 9.53
CA GLN A 126 -15.04 2.00 9.00
C GLN A 126 -14.77 2.52 7.59
N VAL A 127 -13.48 2.57 7.25
CA VAL A 127 -12.98 2.79 5.88
C VAL A 127 -11.97 1.69 5.57
N GLN A 128 -12.11 1.04 4.41
CA GLN A 128 -11.10 0.13 3.86
C GLN A 128 -10.56 0.73 2.57
N LEU A 129 -9.33 1.25 2.60
CA LEU A 129 -8.63 1.73 1.43
C LEU A 129 -7.99 0.55 0.70
N VAL A 130 -8.25 0.42 -0.59
CA VAL A 130 -7.78 -0.69 -1.43
C VAL A 130 -6.77 -0.17 -2.43
N TYR A 131 -5.60 -0.80 -2.46
CA TYR A 131 -4.49 -0.48 -3.35
C TYR A 131 -4.17 -1.68 -4.23
N SER A 132 -3.88 -1.42 -5.50
CA SER A 132 -3.37 -2.42 -6.43
C SER A 132 -1.93 -2.83 -6.10
N LEU A 133 -1.60 -4.12 -6.24
CA LEU A 133 -0.21 -4.59 -6.23
C LEU A 133 0.23 -4.97 -7.65
N PRO A 134 1.51 -4.73 -8.00
CA PRO A 134 2.58 -4.21 -7.15
C PRO A 134 2.72 -2.67 -7.17
N SER A 135 1.90 -1.96 -7.95
CA SER A 135 2.01 -0.52 -8.23
C SER A 135 1.63 0.39 -7.07
N LEU A 136 0.87 -0.11 -6.09
CA LEU A 136 0.32 0.64 -4.96
C LEU A 136 -0.55 1.83 -5.38
N HIS A 137 -1.25 1.71 -6.50
CA HIS A 137 -2.21 2.74 -6.92
C HIS A 137 -3.52 2.57 -6.15
N PRO A 138 -4.09 3.65 -5.57
CA PRO A 138 -5.39 3.59 -4.90
C PRO A 138 -6.46 3.23 -5.94
N GLU A 139 -7.27 2.22 -5.65
CA GLU A 139 -8.31 1.76 -6.57
C GLU A 139 -9.72 2.04 -6.07
N HIS A 140 -10.01 1.66 -4.83
CA HIS A 140 -11.35 1.81 -4.24
C HIS A 140 -11.23 2.12 -2.75
N ALA A 141 -12.27 2.75 -2.21
CA ALA A 141 -12.51 2.79 -0.77
C ALA A 141 -13.87 2.17 -0.46
N TYR A 142 -13.92 1.33 0.57
CA TYR A 142 -15.18 0.78 1.07
C TYR A 142 -15.51 1.43 2.41
N VAL A 143 -16.73 1.93 2.55
CA VAL A 143 -17.18 2.61 3.77
C VAL A 143 -18.44 1.97 4.33
N GLN A 144 -18.48 1.78 5.65
CA GLN A 144 -19.62 1.14 6.31
C GLN A 144 -19.87 1.74 7.70
N ALA A 145 -21.14 1.97 8.03
CA ALA A 145 -21.56 2.10 9.43
C ALA A 145 -21.53 0.72 10.09
N VAL A 146 -20.80 0.57 11.18
CA VAL A 146 -20.66 -0.69 11.91
C VAL A 146 -21.69 -0.67 13.05
N PRO A 147 -22.64 -1.63 13.11
CA PRO A 147 -23.61 -1.70 14.19
C PRO A 147 -22.94 -2.06 15.52
N LEU A 148 -23.59 -1.75 16.64
CA LEU A 148 -23.26 -2.36 17.94
C LEU A 148 -23.78 -3.80 17.93
N GLU A 149 -22.93 -4.75 18.30
CA GLU A 149 -23.28 -6.17 18.49
C GLU A 149 -23.88 -6.41 19.87
#